data_AF-A0A9E3MVX4-F1
#
_entry.id   AF-A0A9E3MVX4-F1
#
_cell.length_a   1.000
_cell.length_b   1.000
_cell.length_c   1.000
_cell.angle_alpha   90.00
_cell.angle_beta   90.00
_cell.angle_gamma   90.00
#
_symmetry.space_group_name_H-M   'P 1'
#
loop_
_entity.id
_entity.type
_entity.pdbx_description
1 polymer ?
#
loop_
_entity_poly.entity_id
_entity_poly.type
_entity_poly.pdbx_seq_one_letter_code
_entity_poly.pdbx_strand_id
1 'polypeptide(L)' 'MGEQQHATFPQEVIDEYAALGVDLVAMFSAGHLGTRMGVQIVEASAERVVGTMPVEGNTQPYG' A
#
# COMPACT_ATOMS: atom_id res chain seq x y z
N MET A 1 -11.44 -2.80 13.51
CA MET A 1 -11.00 -3.23 12.17
C MET A 1 -10.86 -1.95 11.37
N GLY A 2 -9.63 -1.49 11.14
CA GLY A 2 -9.38 -0.19 10.51
C GLY A 2 -9.70 -0.23 9.03
N GLU A 3 -10.34 0.82 8.53
CA GLU A 3 -10.64 1.00 7.12
C GLU A 3 -9.33 0.96 6.33
N GLN A 4 -9.25 0.05 5.35
CA GLN A 4 -8.09 -0.04 4.46
C GLN A 4 -8.12 1.17 3.52
N GLN A 5 -7.18 2.09 3.70
CA GLN A 5 -6.96 3.17 2.74
C GLN A 5 -6.07 2.61 1.62
N HIS A 6 -6.65 2.45 0.44
CA HIS A 6 -5.90 2.05 -0.76
C HIS A 6 -5.32 3.28 -1.45
N ALA A 7 -4.16 3.12 -2.08
CA ALA A 7 -3.68 4.08 -3.06
C ALA A 7 -4.79 4.29 -4.11
N THR A 8 -5.17 5.55 -4.32
CA THR A 8 -6.25 5.90 -5.25
C THR A 8 -5.66 6.01 -6.66
N PHE A 9 -6.11 5.14 -7.56
CA PHE A 9 -5.77 5.18 -8.98
C PHE A 9 -6.98 5.65 -9.79
N PRO A 10 -6.80 6.43 -10.86
CA PRO A 10 -7.87 6.66 -11.84
C PRO A 10 -8.37 5.33 -12.39
N GLN A 11 -9.69 5.19 -12.55
CA GLN A 11 -10.31 3.92 -12.99
C GLN A 11 -9.77 3.47 -14.36
N GLU A 12 -9.53 4.40 -15.27
CA GLU A 12 -8.96 4.12 -16.60
C GLU A 12 -7.58 3.42 -16.53
N VAL A 13 -6.76 3.77 -15.54
CA VAL A 13 -5.43 3.15 -15.33
C VAL A 13 -5.61 1.74 -14.79
N ILE A 14 -6.55 1.52 -13.87
CA ILE A 14 -6.85 0.19 -13.34
C ILE A 14 -7.27 -0.74 -14.48
N ASP A 15 -8.16 -0.26 -15.35
CA ASP A 15 -8.71 -1.04 -16.46
C ASP A 15 -7.63 -1.39 -17.49
N GLU A 16 -6.70 -0.46 -17.80
CA GLU A 16 -5.56 -0.70 -18.69
C GLU A 16 -4.66 -1.82 -18.17
N TYR A 17 -4.28 -1.77 -16.90
CA TYR A 17 -3.42 -2.78 -16.28
C TYR A 17 -4.14 -4.12 -16.11
N ALA A 18 -5.44 -4.12 -15.80
CA ALA A 18 -6.25 -5.32 -15.72
C ALA A 18 -6.32 -6.05 -17.08
N ALA A 19 -6.41 -5.31 -18.19
CA ALA A 19 -6.37 -5.88 -19.54
C ALA A 19 -5.03 -6.58 -19.86
N LEU A 20 -3.95 -6.18 -19.18
CA LEU A 20 -2.63 -6.83 -19.24
C LEU A 20 -2.49 -7.98 -18.23
N GLY A 21 -3.54 -8.32 -17.48
CA GLY A 21 -3.53 -9.35 -16.44
C GLY A 21 -2.87 -8.92 -15.13
N VAL A 22 -2.70 -7.61 -14.91
CA VAL A 22 -2.07 -7.04 -13.71
C VAL A 22 -3.15 -6.46 -12.80
N ASP A 23 -3.25 -6.98 -11.57
CA ASP A 23 -4.07 -6.37 -10.53
C ASP A 23 -3.28 -5.26 -9.82
N LEU A 24 -3.49 -4.04 -10.29
CA LEU A 24 -2.78 -2.85 -9.79
C LEU A 24 -3.08 -2.58 -8.31
N VAL A 25 -4.32 -2.83 -7.86
CA VAL A 25 -4.72 -2.58 -6.47
C VAL A 25 -4.06 -3.61 -5.55
N ALA A 26 -4.06 -4.89 -5.92
CA ALA A 26 -3.37 -5.92 -5.17
C ALA A 26 -1.86 -5.68 -5.13
N MET A 27 -1.26 -5.22 -6.24
CA MET A 27 0.16 -4.93 -6.34
C MET A 27 0.61 -3.85 -5.34
N PHE A 28 -0.23 -2.84 -5.08
CA PHE A 28 0.05 -1.75 -4.13
C PHE A 28 -0.65 -1.91 -2.76
N SER A 29 -1.12 -3.11 -2.42
CA SER A 29 -1.77 -3.41 -1.13
C SER A 29 -0.80 -3.66 0.04
N ALA A 30 0.52 -3.63 -0.21
CA ALA A 30 1.57 -4.14 0.68
C ALA A 30 1.49 -5.65 1.00
N GLY A 31 0.54 -6.38 0.40
CA GLY A 31 0.38 -7.83 0.55
C GLY A 31 0.01 -8.29 1.95
N HIS A 32 0.03 -9.61 2.18
CA HIS A 32 -0.38 -10.22 3.45
C HIS A 32 0.50 -9.79 4.64
N LEU A 33 1.81 -9.70 4.44
CA LEU A 33 2.73 -9.25 5.50
C LEU A 33 2.54 -7.77 5.81
N GLY A 34 2.45 -6.92 4.78
CA GLY A 34 2.19 -5.48 4.97
C GLY A 34 0.88 -5.24 5.69
N THR A 35 -0.17 -5.98 5.34
CA THR A 35 -1.45 -5.97 6.06
C THR A 35 -1.27 -6.31 7.55
N ARG A 36 -0.49 -7.34 7.86
CA ARG A 36 -0.21 -7.75 9.25
C ARG A 36 0.59 -6.68 10.01
N MET A 37 1.50 -5.99 9.33
CA MET A 37 2.33 -4.93 9.90
C MET A 37 1.63 -3.57 9.94
N GLY A 38 0.43 -3.44 9.38
CA GLY A 38 -0.28 -2.16 9.25
C GLY A 38 0.36 -1.21 8.25
N VAL A 39 1.10 -1.72 7.26
CA VAL A 39 1.70 -0.92 6.20
C VAL A 39 0.60 -0.40 5.28
N GLN A 40 0.63 0.91 4.98
CA GLN A 40 -0.27 1.58 4.06
C GLN A 40 0.54 2.27 2.97
N ILE A 41 0.25 2.01 1.70
CA ILE A 41 0.82 2.77 0.57
C ILE A 41 -0.02 4.04 0.41
N VAL A 42 0.62 5.20 0.59
CA VAL A 42 -0.04 6.51 0.51
C VAL A 42 0.19 7.20 -0.83
N GLU A 43 1.27 6.87 -1.53
CA GLU A 43 1.57 7.36 -2.90
C GLU A 43 2.28 6.28 -3.72
N ALA A 44 1.97 6.20 -5.01
CA ALA A 44 2.68 5.35 -5.97
C ALA A 44 2.74 6.02 -7.35
N SER A 45 3.95 6.14 -7.90
CA SER A 45 4.24 6.54 -9.28
C SER A 45 5.31 5.63 -9.87
N ALA A 46 5.66 5.84 -11.15
CA ALA A 46 6.75 5.10 -11.80
C ALA A 46 8.12 5.37 -11.15
N GLU A 47 8.29 6.53 -10.51
CA GLU A 47 9.56 7.00 -9.94
C GLU A 47 9.65 6.78 -8.43
N ARG A 48 8.51 6.72 -7.72
CA ARG A 48 8.49 6.68 -6.26
C ARG A 48 7.25 5.97 -5.71
N VAL A 49 7.47 5.20 -4.65
CA VAL A 49 6.39 4.65 -3.81
C VAL A 49 6.62 5.11 -2.38
N VAL A 50 5.55 5.56 -1.72
CA VAL A 50 5.57 6.02 -0.33
C VAL A 50 4.58 5.20 0.47
N GLY A 51 5.03 4.68 1.61
CA GLY A 51 4.17 4.01 2.56
C GLY A 51 4.47 4.39 4.01
N THR A 52 3.49 4.16 4.87
CA THR A 52 3.54 4.40 6.31
C THR A 52 3.18 3.13 7.06
N MET A 53 3.55 3.03 8.34
CA MET A 53 3.12 1.95 9.23
C MET A 53 3.04 2.47 10.68
N PRO A 54 2.18 1.89 11.53
CA PRO A 54 2.16 2.23 12.94
C PRO A 54 3.46 1.81 13.63
N VAL A 55 3.91 2.63 14.59
CA VAL A 55 5.10 2.38 15.42
C VAL A 55 4.78 2.35 16.92
N GLU A 56 3.49 2.30 17.28
CA GLU A 56 3.07 2.17 18.68
C GLU A 56 3.65 0.88 19.29
N GLY A 57 4.23 1.00 20.49
CA GLY A 57 4.90 -0.12 21.16
C GLY A 57 6.30 -0.46 20.61
N ASN A 58 6.78 0.26 19.59
CA ASN A 58 8.16 0.14 19.13
C ASN A 58 9.10 0.82 20.14
N THR A 59 9.42 0.09 21.20
CA THR A 59 10.29 0.58 22.28
C THR A 59 11.73 0.39 21.83
N GLN A 60 12.41 1.47 21.45
CA GLN A 60 13.83 1.39 21.17
C GLN A 60 14.64 1.35 22.47
N PRO A 61 15.74 0.58 22.53
CA PRO A 61 16.59 0.51 23.72
C PRO A 61 17.32 1.83 24.02
N TYR A 62 17.27 2.82 23.11
CA TYR A 62 17.97 4.08 23.23
C TYR A 62 17.11 5.27 23.70
N GLY A 63 15.81 5.06 23.93
CA GLY A 63 14.87 6.12 24.28
C GLY A 63 14.29 6.80 23.05
#